data_AF-G2IM94-F1
#
_entry.id   AF-G2IM94-F1
#
_cell.length_a   1.000
_cell.length_b   1.000
_cell.length_c   1.000
_cell.angle_alpha   90.00
_cell.angle_beta   90.00
_cell.angle_gamma   90.00
#
_symmetry.space_group_name_H-M   'P 1'
#
loop_
_entity.id
_entity.type
_entity.pdbx_description
1 polymer ?
#
loop_
_entity_poly.entity_id
_entity_poly.type
_entity_poly.pdbx_seq_one_letter_code
_entity_poly.pdbx_strand_id
1 'polypeptide(L)'
;MTLRDYGFGLGTAGSMRRHRPPAGSGGGGIPAAPPLDPSVSGLTLANTAAIRAGFAAVRAGTRNMRVITVGDSTTATGGVVTGNSRYHSWPARMARLLREAGLATSHENLVGFNGQGTAVAMNASFPNFTFTGQCNPVEDSLGGKILGQSTTGTFTFTPSEDVTGFRVLYTRSTATGVFSWSIDGGAATSVDRQNGAGYALGELIIDAATVPALATPGLHTISFSWVSGYHAVISIEGLRDERLVNVYNAAISSSKAVAWPTPTGRPYYRLELLQAEQADLVIINLGINDWRAGNWTAAYDVALQSLITAAKAGGADVILLCPCPSAETSAEAVPAARQLAYNDAILALAASNDVPVVNLRSFYGSGDAAVSAGYLLADGIHQTPEGYAATAALMAGTLRHIEQMG
;
A
#
# COMPACT_ATOMS: atom_id res chain seq x y z
N MET A 1 9.56 25.44 -1.60
CA MET A 1 10.47 24.32 -1.28
C MET A 1 10.57 23.44 -2.51
N THR A 2 11.78 23.23 -3.03
CA THR A 2 12.02 22.30 -4.15
C THR A 2 12.48 20.95 -3.60
N LEU A 3 12.39 19.86 -4.38
CA LEU A 3 12.89 18.53 -3.97
C LEU A 3 14.35 18.55 -3.44
N ARG A 4 15.15 19.57 -3.82
CA ARG A 4 16.51 19.79 -3.32
C ARG A 4 16.58 20.11 -1.83
N ASP A 5 15.54 20.71 -1.26
CA ASP A 5 15.53 21.14 0.15
C ASP A 5 15.37 19.95 1.12
N TYR A 6 14.97 18.78 0.61
CA TYR A 6 14.86 17.54 1.39
C TYR A 6 16.13 16.68 1.38
N GLY A 7 17.23 17.14 0.77
CA GLY A 7 18.50 16.39 0.75
C GLY A 7 18.52 15.14 -0.14
N PHE A 8 17.42 14.83 -0.83
CA PHE A 8 17.35 13.73 -1.81
C PHE A 8 17.79 14.22 -3.19
N GLY A 9 19.10 14.20 -3.45
CA GLY A 9 19.63 14.42 -4.78
C GLY A 9 19.20 13.29 -5.73
N LEU A 10 18.33 13.59 -6.69
CA LEU A 10 18.02 12.67 -7.79
C LEU A 10 19.28 12.46 -8.66
N GLY A 11 20.06 11.44 -8.33
CA GLY A 11 21.19 11.00 -9.17
C GLY A 11 20.67 10.43 -10.49
N THR A 12 21.21 10.93 -11.61
CA THR A 12 20.94 10.41 -12.95
C THR A 12 21.29 8.91 -13.03
N ALA A 13 20.34 8.11 -13.50
CA ALA A 13 20.42 6.64 -13.57
C ALA A 13 21.59 6.15 -14.45
N GLY A 14 22.74 5.88 -13.83
CA GLY A 14 23.85 5.14 -14.40
C GLY A 14 23.97 3.76 -13.76
N SER A 15 24.05 2.72 -14.59
CA SER A 15 24.28 1.30 -14.27
C SER A 15 24.94 1.04 -12.90
N MET A 16 24.12 0.69 -11.89
CA MET A 16 24.61 0.22 -10.60
C MET A 16 24.85 -1.29 -10.63
N ARG A 17 26.11 -1.70 -10.76
CA ARG A 17 26.56 -3.00 -10.24
C ARG A 17 26.43 -2.94 -8.72
N ARG A 18 25.67 -3.87 -8.13
CA ARG A 18 25.45 -4.00 -6.68
C ARG A 18 26.79 -4.28 -5.97
N HIS A 19 27.46 -3.23 -5.51
CA HIS A 19 28.57 -3.37 -4.59
C HIS A 19 28.00 -3.46 -3.18
N ARG A 20 28.00 -4.67 -2.61
CA ARG A 20 27.68 -4.90 -1.20
C ARG A 20 28.77 -4.18 -0.40
N PRO A 21 28.46 -3.12 0.38
CA PRO A 21 29.50 -2.45 1.15
C PRO A 21 30.06 -3.43 2.18
N PRO A 22 31.38 -3.43 2.43
CA PRO A 22 31.97 -4.25 3.47
C PRO A 22 31.38 -3.87 4.82
N ALA A 23 31.15 -4.86 5.67
CA ALA A 23 30.68 -4.70 7.04
C ALA A 23 31.76 -4.01 7.90
N GLY A 24 31.98 -2.72 7.68
CA GLY A 24 32.79 -1.87 8.53
C GLY A 24 31.91 -1.27 9.63
N SER A 25 32.23 -1.57 10.89
CA SER A 25 31.56 -1.06 12.10
C SER A 25 31.81 0.43 12.37
N GLY A 26 31.93 1.24 11.32
CA GLY A 26 31.99 2.69 11.46
C GLY A 26 30.64 3.19 11.90
N GLY A 27 30.53 3.69 13.13
CA GLY A 27 29.35 4.33 13.67
C GLY A 27 29.03 5.62 12.91
N GLY A 28 28.56 5.49 11.67
CA GLY A 28 27.95 6.57 10.92
C GLY A 28 26.69 6.97 11.67
N GLY A 29 26.79 8.06 12.44
CA GLY A 29 25.64 8.65 13.13
C GLY A 29 24.51 8.85 12.12
N ILE A 30 23.30 8.46 12.50
CA ILE A 30 22.11 8.69 11.67
C ILE A 30 22.07 10.21 11.43
N PRO A 31 22.02 10.68 10.17
CA PRO A 31 21.94 12.11 9.90
C PRO A 31 20.74 12.71 10.61
N ALA A 32 20.89 13.95 11.10
CA ALA A 32 19.85 14.66 11.81
C ALA A 32 18.53 14.66 11.01
N ALA A 33 17.41 14.58 11.73
CA ALA A 33 16.10 14.63 11.12
C ALA A 33 15.95 15.87 10.23
N PRO A 34 15.41 15.74 9.01
CA PRO A 34 14.98 16.93 8.28
C PRO A 34 13.92 17.67 9.13
N PRO A 35 13.87 19.01 9.05
CA PRO A 35 12.79 19.77 9.69
C PRO A 35 11.45 19.24 9.18
N LEU A 36 10.48 19.11 10.09
CA LEU A 36 9.14 18.66 9.75
C LEU A 36 8.47 19.71 8.84
N ASP A 37 7.85 19.26 7.76
CA ASP A 37 7.12 20.14 6.85
C ASP A 37 5.88 20.74 7.56
N PRO A 38 5.57 22.04 7.39
CA PRO A 38 4.41 22.68 8.03
C PRO A 38 3.05 22.06 7.69
N SER A 39 2.96 21.28 6.61
CA SER A 39 1.75 20.53 6.26
C SER A 39 1.50 19.30 7.15
N VAL A 40 2.47 18.93 7.99
CA VAL A 40 2.35 17.83 8.95
C VAL A 40 2.04 18.37 10.34
N SER A 41 1.05 17.79 11.02
CA SER A 41 0.68 18.19 12.38
C SER A 41 0.12 17.02 13.20
N GLY A 42 -0.04 17.23 14.51
CA GLY A 42 -0.60 16.23 15.42
C GLY A 42 0.34 15.08 15.79
N LEU A 43 1.63 15.14 15.45
CA LEU A 43 2.60 14.11 15.86
C LEU A 43 2.87 14.19 17.37
N THR A 44 2.66 13.08 18.08
CA THR A 44 3.04 12.94 19.49
C THR A 44 3.75 11.61 19.73
N LEU A 45 4.42 11.46 20.87
CA LEU A 45 5.00 10.18 21.26
C LEU A 45 3.92 9.09 21.45
N ALA A 46 2.74 9.46 21.93
CA ALA A 46 1.67 8.50 22.21
C ALA A 46 1.06 7.95 20.92
N ASN A 47 0.74 8.82 19.96
CA ASN A 47 0.02 8.43 18.73
C ASN A 47 0.92 7.95 17.58
N THR A 48 2.21 7.74 17.86
CA THR A 48 3.17 7.14 16.91
C THR A 48 3.97 5.99 17.53
N ALA A 49 3.45 5.39 18.61
CA ALA A 49 4.15 4.35 19.36
C ALA A 49 4.34 3.04 18.56
N ALA A 50 3.32 2.59 17.83
CA ALA A 50 3.40 1.39 16.99
C ALA A 50 4.35 1.62 15.79
N ILE A 51 4.32 2.80 15.18
CA ILE A 51 5.23 3.18 14.09
C ILE A 51 6.69 3.09 14.56
N ARG A 52 7.01 3.72 15.69
CA ARG A 52 8.36 3.71 16.26
C ARG A 52 8.79 2.30 16.65
N ALA A 53 7.89 1.51 17.27
CA ALA A 53 8.17 0.12 17.61
C ALA A 53 8.45 -0.74 16.35
N GLY A 54 7.72 -0.51 15.26
CA GLY A 54 7.94 -1.14 13.96
C GLY A 54 9.34 -0.84 13.40
N PHE A 55 9.72 0.44 13.34
CA PHE A 55 11.07 0.82 12.89
C PHE A 55 12.18 0.26 13.78
N ALA A 56 12.02 0.35 15.10
CA ALA A 56 12.98 -0.20 16.06
C ALA A 56 13.14 -1.71 15.87
N ALA A 57 12.05 -2.44 15.65
CA ALA A 57 12.07 -3.86 15.41
C ALA A 57 12.75 -4.26 14.08
N VAL A 58 12.53 -3.49 13.02
CA VAL A 58 13.23 -3.68 11.74
C VAL A 58 14.73 -3.47 11.91
N ARG A 59 15.15 -2.38 12.57
CA ARG A 59 16.57 -2.11 12.84
C ARG A 59 17.23 -3.16 13.71
N ALA A 60 16.50 -3.66 14.71
CA ALA A 60 16.97 -4.73 15.59
C ALA A 60 16.93 -6.12 14.93
N GLY A 61 16.36 -6.25 13.73
CA GLY A 61 16.22 -7.53 13.04
C GLY A 61 15.20 -8.49 13.70
N THR A 62 14.28 -7.98 14.53
CA THR A 62 13.38 -8.84 15.32
C THR A 62 12.07 -9.16 14.61
N ARG A 63 11.47 -8.22 13.88
CA ARG A 63 10.28 -8.45 13.04
C ARG A 63 10.16 -7.43 11.92
N ASN A 64 9.35 -7.77 10.91
CA ASN A 64 8.96 -6.82 9.87
C ASN A 64 8.04 -5.74 10.47
N MET A 65 8.08 -4.56 9.86
CA MET A 65 7.08 -3.50 10.04
C MET A 65 6.09 -3.58 8.89
N ARG A 66 4.78 -3.48 9.16
CA ARG A 66 3.73 -3.45 8.14
C ARG A 66 3.11 -2.06 8.04
N VAL A 67 3.17 -1.48 6.85
CA VAL A 67 2.55 -0.20 6.50
C VAL A 67 1.47 -0.46 5.45
N ILE A 68 0.22 -0.14 5.73
CA ILE A 68 -0.88 -0.26 4.77
C ILE A 68 -1.33 1.14 4.34
N THR A 69 -1.38 1.39 3.03
CA THR A 69 -1.93 2.64 2.48
C THR A 69 -3.30 2.39 1.88
N VAL A 70 -4.34 2.90 2.53
CA VAL A 70 -5.71 2.93 2.04
C VAL A 70 -5.93 4.20 1.24
N GLY A 71 -6.45 4.10 0.02
CA GLY A 71 -6.71 5.28 -0.80
C GLY A 71 -7.46 5.01 -2.10
N ASP A 72 -7.46 6.01 -2.98
CA ASP A 72 -8.10 5.95 -4.29
C ASP A 72 -7.11 5.84 -5.47
N SER A 73 -7.47 6.26 -6.69
CA SER A 73 -6.57 6.20 -7.86
C SER A 73 -5.27 7.00 -7.66
N THR A 74 -5.31 8.07 -6.85
CA THR A 74 -4.14 8.90 -6.51
C THR A 74 -3.21 8.25 -5.48
N THR A 75 -3.61 7.13 -4.89
CA THR A 75 -2.72 6.27 -4.08
C THR A 75 -2.40 4.96 -4.80
N ALA A 76 -3.37 4.40 -5.52
CA ALA A 76 -3.26 3.10 -6.19
C ALA A 76 -2.25 3.13 -7.34
N THR A 77 -2.21 4.24 -8.06
CA THR A 77 -1.44 4.39 -9.30
C THR A 77 -0.53 5.60 -9.21
N GLY A 78 0.55 5.63 -9.99
CA GLY A 78 1.44 6.78 -10.14
C GLY A 78 1.06 7.72 -11.30
N GLY A 79 -0.23 7.87 -11.61
CA GLY A 79 -0.71 8.67 -12.74
C GLY A 79 -0.51 7.99 -14.10
N VAL A 80 -0.07 6.73 -14.08
CA VAL A 80 0.22 5.91 -15.24
C VAL A 80 -0.79 4.76 -15.27
N VAL A 81 -1.50 4.60 -16.39
CA VAL A 81 -2.48 3.51 -16.59
C VAL A 81 -1.86 2.23 -17.18
N THR A 82 -0.64 2.29 -17.70
CA THR A 82 0.05 1.15 -18.34
C THR A 82 1.53 1.08 -17.92
N GLY A 83 2.06 -0.12 -17.66
CA GLY A 83 3.50 -0.28 -17.38
C GLY A 83 3.86 -0.04 -15.91
N ASN A 84 3.46 -0.98 -15.05
CA ASN A 84 3.74 -0.95 -13.61
C ASN A 84 3.20 0.28 -12.86
N SER A 85 1.89 0.54 -13.00
CA SER A 85 1.24 1.70 -12.39
C SER A 85 1.49 1.81 -10.88
N ARG A 86 1.63 0.68 -10.19
CA ARG A 86 1.90 0.60 -8.75
C ARG A 86 3.35 0.97 -8.39
N TYR A 87 4.33 0.59 -9.21
CA TYR A 87 5.72 1.00 -8.97
C TYR A 87 5.89 2.54 -8.97
N HIS A 88 5.05 3.22 -9.75
CA HIS A 88 5.05 4.67 -9.85
C HIS A 88 4.21 5.38 -8.78
N SER A 89 3.44 4.66 -7.95
CA SER A 89 2.61 5.29 -6.93
C SER A 89 3.44 5.93 -5.81
N TRP A 90 2.86 6.88 -5.08
CA TRP A 90 3.57 7.52 -3.97
C TRP A 90 3.95 6.54 -2.85
N PRO A 91 3.15 5.50 -2.49
CA PRO A 91 3.58 4.52 -1.48
C PRO A 91 4.83 3.74 -1.91
N ALA A 92 4.92 3.34 -3.19
CA ALA A 92 6.08 2.64 -3.73
C ALA A 92 7.33 3.53 -3.75
N ARG A 93 7.17 4.81 -4.15
CA ARG A 93 8.26 5.80 -4.09
C ARG A 93 8.70 6.08 -2.66
N MET A 94 7.76 6.18 -1.71
CA MET A 94 8.04 6.37 -0.29
C MET A 94 8.89 5.22 0.26
N ALA A 95 8.53 3.96 -0.06
CA ALA A 95 9.32 2.80 0.34
C ALA A 95 10.76 2.84 -0.20
N ARG A 96 10.95 3.31 -1.44
CA ARG A 96 12.29 3.47 -2.04
C ARG A 96 13.07 4.60 -1.38
N LEU A 97 12.45 5.73 -1.05
CA LEU A 97 13.11 6.82 -0.32
C LEU A 97 13.53 6.39 1.10
N LEU A 98 12.70 5.61 1.79
CA LEU A 98 13.07 4.99 3.06
C LEU A 98 14.26 4.03 2.90
N ARG A 99 14.33 3.31 1.78
CA ARG A 99 15.46 2.44 1.44
C ARG A 99 16.75 3.20 1.23
N GLU A 100 16.68 4.28 0.46
CA GLU A 100 17.80 5.21 0.26
C GLU A 100 18.28 5.81 1.59
N ALA A 101 17.38 5.96 2.57
CA ALA A 101 17.70 6.38 3.93
C ALA A 101 18.21 5.24 4.86
N GLY A 102 18.55 4.08 4.30
CA GLY A 102 19.18 2.96 5.01
C GLY A 102 18.23 2.00 5.71
N LEU A 103 16.94 2.02 5.40
CA LEU A 103 15.98 1.04 5.90
C LEU A 103 15.77 -0.08 4.88
N ALA A 104 15.77 -1.33 5.31
CA ALA A 104 15.30 -2.42 4.47
C ALA A 104 13.79 -2.26 4.25
N THR A 105 13.34 -2.14 3.00
CA THR A 105 11.93 -1.93 2.67
C THR A 105 11.48 -2.87 1.55
N SER A 106 10.17 -3.09 1.42
CA SER A 106 9.55 -3.71 0.24
C SER A 106 8.24 -2.98 -0.09
N HIS A 107 7.90 -2.90 -1.37
CA HIS A 107 6.67 -2.27 -1.86
C HIS A 107 5.94 -3.13 -2.92
N GLU A 108 6.45 -4.33 -3.17
CA GLU A 108 5.91 -5.21 -4.21
C GLU A 108 4.85 -6.18 -3.68
N ASN A 109 4.61 -6.13 -2.37
CA ASN A 109 3.63 -6.96 -1.68
C ASN A 109 2.22 -6.71 -2.24
N LEU A 110 1.54 -7.75 -2.71
CA LEU A 110 0.17 -7.66 -3.21
C LEU A 110 -0.83 -7.65 -2.06
N VAL A 111 -1.84 -6.79 -2.16
CA VAL A 111 -3.10 -6.93 -1.40
C VAL A 111 -4.23 -6.51 -2.34
N GLY A 112 -4.84 -7.48 -3.03
CA GLY A 112 -5.78 -7.19 -4.12
C GLY A 112 -5.18 -6.42 -5.31
N PHE A 113 -6.02 -6.19 -6.32
CA PHE A 113 -5.62 -5.66 -7.63
C PHE A 113 -6.19 -4.25 -7.92
N ASN A 114 -6.24 -3.36 -6.93
CA ASN A 114 -6.65 -1.96 -7.06
C ASN A 114 -8.03 -1.73 -7.73
N GLY A 115 -8.90 -2.74 -7.71
CA GLY A 115 -10.22 -2.70 -8.36
C GLY A 115 -10.23 -3.11 -9.84
N GLN A 116 -9.12 -3.59 -10.41
CA GLN A 116 -9.08 -4.09 -11.77
C GLN A 116 -10.02 -5.29 -11.93
N GLY A 117 -10.78 -5.33 -13.04
CA GLY A 117 -11.82 -6.34 -13.28
C GLY A 117 -11.44 -7.47 -14.24
N THR A 118 -10.25 -7.42 -14.86
CA THR A 118 -9.82 -8.42 -15.86
C THR A 118 -8.35 -8.77 -15.73
N ALA A 119 -7.99 -10.00 -16.11
CA ALA A 119 -6.59 -10.46 -16.17
C ALA A 119 -5.71 -9.58 -17.07
N VAL A 120 -6.27 -9.07 -18.17
CA VAL A 120 -5.55 -8.18 -19.11
C VAL A 120 -5.19 -6.86 -18.43
N ALA A 121 -6.14 -6.23 -17.72
CA ALA A 121 -5.88 -4.97 -17.03
C ALA A 121 -4.90 -5.16 -15.85
N MET A 122 -4.95 -6.32 -15.19
CA MET A 122 -3.98 -6.68 -14.15
C MET A 122 -2.57 -6.85 -14.74
N ASN A 123 -2.39 -7.64 -15.81
CA ASN A 123 -1.07 -7.78 -16.47
C ASN A 123 -0.46 -6.42 -16.85
N ALA A 124 -1.27 -5.49 -17.35
CA ALA A 124 -0.80 -4.15 -17.72
C ALA A 124 -0.35 -3.29 -16.52
N SER A 125 -0.99 -3.48 -15.36
CA SER A 125 -0.75 -2.71 -14.14
C SER A 125 0.32 -3.33 -13.24
N PHE A 126 0.49 -4.65 -13.29
CA PHE A 126 1.33 -5.45 -12.39
C PHE A 126 2.24 -6.38 -13.20
N PRO A 127 3.35 -5.89 -13.79
CA PRO A 127 4.19 -6.66 -14.70
C PRO A 127 5.02 -7.76 -14.02
N ASN A 128 5.07 -7.76 -12.68
CA ASN A 128 5.59 -8.87 -11.89
C ASN A 128 4.61 -10.05 -11.78
N PHE A 129 3.41 -9.91 -12.34
CA PHE A 129 2.43 -10.98 -12.48
C PHE A 129 2.32 -11.43 -13.92
N THR A 130 2.05 -12.72 -14.10
CA THR A 130 1.63 -13.28 -15.39
C THR A 130 0.38 -14.10 -15.18
N PHE A 131 -0.66 -13.85 -15.99
CA PHE A 131 -1.93 -14.59 -15.94
C PHE A 131 -2.12 -15.44 -17.20
N THR A 132 -2.60 -16.68 -17.02
CA THR A 132 -2.99 -17.60 -18.11
C THR A 132 -4.28 -18.33 -17.76
N GLY A 133 -5.15 -18.58 -18.75
CA GLY A 133 -6.48 -19.16 -18.51
C GLY A 133 -7.46 -18.18 -17.86
N GLN A 134 -8.44 -18.69 -17.11
CA GLN A 134 -9.44 -17.87 -16.43
C GLN A 134 -8.90 -17.37 -15.08
N CYS A 135 -8.39 -16.14 -15.06
CA CYS A 135 -7.86 -15.47 -13.86
C CYS A 135 -8.53 -14.10 -13.63
N ASN A 136 -9.82 -13.96 -13.93
CA ASN A 136 -10.49 -12.69 -13.66
C ASN A 136 -10.73 -12.55 -12.15
N PRO A 137 -10.57 -11.35 -11.59
CA PRO A 137 -10.83 -11.13 -10.17
C PRO A 137 -12.33 -10.86 -9.97
N VAL A 138 -12.95 -11.47 -8.95
CA VAL A 138 -14.42 -11.49 -8.82
C VAL A 138 -14.95 -11.03 -7.46
N GLU A 139 -14.11 -11.07 -6.42
CA GLU A 139 -14.49 -10.67 -5.07
C GLU A 139 -13.73 -9.42 -4.65
N ASP A 140 -14.34 -8.64 -3.77
CA ASP A 140 -13.70 -7.47 -3.16
C ASP A 140 -12.97 -7.85 -1.87
N SER A 141 -11.87 -7.16 -1.62
CA SER A 141 -11.02 -7.26 -0.44
C SER A 141 -10.44 -5.88 -0.10
N LEU A 142 -9.46 -5.83 0.81
CA LEU A 142 -8.82 -4.62 1.31
C LEU A 142 -8.27 -3.73 0.18
N GLY A 143 -7.45 -4.27 -0.73
CA GLY A 143 -6.96 -3.52 -1.89
C GLY A 143 -7.75 -3.75 -3.17
N GLY A 144 -9.06 -3.98 -3.05
CA GLY A 144 -9.96 -4.09 -4.19
C GLY A 144 -10.16 -5.53 -4.60
N LYS A 145 -10.19 -5.80 -5.91
CA LYS A 145 -10.56 -7.13 -6.39
C LYS A 145 -9.49 -8.18 -6.09
N ILE A 146 -9.88 -9.37 -5.68
CA ILE A 146 -9.02 -10.56 -5.52
C ILE A 146 -9.34 -11.58 -6.60
N LEU A 147 -8.33 -12.36 -6.97
CA LEU A 147 -8.49 -13.46 -7.92
C LEU A 147 -9.42 -14.48 -7.29
N GLY A 148 -10.52 -14.81 -7.98
CA GLY A 148 -11.23 -16.03 -7.63
C GLY A 148 -12.05 -16.57 -8.76
N GLN A 149 -11.81 -17.83 -9.10
CA GLN A 149 -12.40 -18.46 -10.28
C GLN A 149 -12.76 -19.90 -9.97
N SER A 150 -13.73 -20.45 -10.71
CA SER A 150 -14.14 -21.86 -10.63
C SER A 150 -13.66 -22.67 -11.84
N THR A 151 -13.02 -22.03 -12.81
CA THR A 151 -12.53 -22.61 -14.07
C THR A 151 -11.01 -22.54 -14.12
N THR A 152 -10.37 -23.50 -14.78
CA THR A 152 -8.92 -23.62 -14.92
C THR A 152 -8.20 -22.30 -15.23
N GLY A 153 -7.16 -22.01 -14.45
CA GLY A 153 -6.33 -20.83 -14.59
C GLY A 153 -5.01 -20.99 -13.84
N THR A 154 -4.07 -20.12 -14.15
CA THR A 154 -2.77 -20.05 -13.49
C THR A 154 -2.30 -18.61 -13.47
N PHE A 155 -1.73 -18.20 -12.34
CA PHE A 155 -0.98 -16.96 -12.30
C PHE A 155 0.34 -17.12 -11.56
N THR A 156 1.30 -16.28 -11.91
CA THR A 156 2.60 -16.25 -11.26
C THR A 156 2.87 -14.87 -10.68
N PHE A 157 3.75 -14.83 -9.68
CA PHE A 157 4.30 -13.60 -9.11
C PHE A 157 5.81 -13.76 -8.98
N THR A 158 6.56 -12.83 -9.55
CA THR A 158 8.03 -12.74 -9.42
C THR A 158 8.38 -11.34 -8.94
N PRO A 159 8.76 -11.15 -7.67
CA PRO A 159 9.25 -9.86 -7.22
C PRO A 159 10.51 -9.45 -8.00
N SER A 160 10.78 -8.15 -8.11
CA SER A 160 12.01 -7.60 -8.68
C SER A 160 13.16 -7.55 -7.68
N GLU A 161 12.91 -7.99 -6.45
CA GLU A 161 13.86 -8.04 -5.33
C GLU A 161 14.11 -9.49 -4.91
N ASP A 162 15.31 -9.75 -4.40
CA ASP A 162 15.68 -11.07 -3.93
C ASP A 162 14.84 -11.44 -2.70
N VAL A 163 14.25 -12.63 -2.72
CA VAL A 163 13.43 -13.17 -1.62
C VAL A 163 14.00 -14.51 -1.15
N THR A 164 13.65 -14.92 0.05
CA THR A 164 13.94 -16.24 0.65
C THR A 164 12.66 -16.97 1.06
N GLY A 165 11.50 -16.43 0.66
CA GLY A 165 10.21 -17.07 0.89
C GLY A 165 9.03 -16.22 0.45
N PHE A 166 7.84 -16.74 0.72
CA PHE A 166 6.57 -16.07 0.46
C PHE A 166 5.61 -16.26 1.63
N ARG A 167 4.89 -15.20 1.98
CA ARG A 167 3.67 -15.28 2.78
C ARG A 167 2.48 -15.10 1.84
N VAL A 168 1.50 -15.98 1.95
CA VAL A 168 0.29 -15.94 1.12
C VAL A 168 -0.93 -15.96 2.02
N LEU A 169 -1.79 -14.94 1.91
CA LEU A 169 -3.14 -15.02 2.47
C LEU A 169 -4.12 -15.47 1.41
N TYR A 170 -5.02 -16.35 1.81
CA TYR A 170 -6.06 -16.87 0.95
C TYR A 170 -7.37 -17.02 1.72
N THR A 171 -8.47 -17.14 1.00
CA THR A 171 -9.78 -17.36 1.60
C THR A 171 -9.97 -18.85 1.88
N ARG A 172 -10.56 -19.18 3.02
CA ARG A 172 -11.10 -20.52 3.34
C ARG A 172 -12.63 -20.44 3.36
N SER A 173 -13.31 -21.45 2.86
CA SER A 173 -14.78 -21.46 2.76
C SER A 173 -15.35 -22.87 2.85
N THR A 174 -16.65 -22.99 3.09
CA THR A 174 -17.38 -24.28 3.02
C THR A 174 -17.50 -24.82 1.60
N ALA A 175 -17.46 -23.94 0.60
CA ALA A 175 -17.42 -24.36 -0.80
C ALA A 175 -16.10 -25.09 -1.09
N THR A 176 -16.18 -26.20 -1.84
CA THR A 176 -15.02 -26.98 -2.25
C THR A 176 -14.14 -26.18 -3.22
N GLY A 177 -12.83 -26.32 -3.05
CA GLY A 177 -11.86 -25.63 -3.89
C GLY A 177 -10.45 -25.97 -3.47
N VAL A 178 -9.67 -26.47 -4.42
CA VAL A 178 -8.25 -26.74 -4.25
C VAL A 178 -7.51 -25.89 -5.26
N PHE A 179 -6.51 -25.17 -4.78
CA PHE A 179 -5.49 -24.61 -5.64
C PHE A 179 -4.16 -25.27 -5.29
N SER A 180 -3.21 -25.21 -6.20
CA SER A 180 -1.84 -25.63 -5.95
C SER A 180 -0.90 -24.45 -6.11
N TRP A 181 0.23 -24.49 -5.42
CA TRP A 181 1.32 -23.55 -5.61
C TRP A 181 2.63 -24.28 -5.92
N SER A 182 3.56 -23.63 -6.60
CA SER A 182 4.93 -24.10 -6.83
C SER A 182 5.91 -22.93 -6.84
N ILE A 183 7.18 -23.22 -6.59
CA ILE A 183 8.28 -22.25 -6.65
C ILE A 183 9.21 -22.64 -7.80
N ASP A 184 9.54 -21.68 -8.67
CA ASP A 184 10.51 -21.82 -9.77
C ASP A 184 10.26 -23.00 -10.72
N GLY A 185 8.98 -23.32 -10.96
CA GLY A 185 8.60 -24.47 -11.80
C GLY A 185 8.84 -25.84 -11.13
N GLY A 186 9.11 -25.86 -9.83
CA GLY A 186 9.21 -27.07 -9.02
C GLY A 186 7.87 -27.81 -8.85
N ALA A 187 7.87 -28.83 -7.98
CA ALA A 187 6.68 -29.64 -7.72
C ALA A 187 5.52 -28.80 -7.15
N ALA A 188 4.31 -29.05 -7.64
CA ALA A 188 3.11 -28.40 -7.16
C ALA A 188 2.65 -28.98 -5.82
N THR A 189 2.34 -28.11 -4.86
CA THR A 189 1.76 -28.46 -3.56
C THR A 189 0.31 -28.02 -3.52
N SER A 190 -0.61 -28.94 -3.25
CA SER A 190 -2.04 -28.65 -3.17
C SER A 190 -2.44 -28.07 -1.82
N VAL A 191 -3.38 -27.12 -1.87
CA VAL A 191 -3.97 -26.44 -0.71
C VAL A 191 -5.47 -26.60 -0.78
N ASP A 192 -6.01 -27.33 0.20
CA ASP A 192 -7.44 -27.43 0.40
C ASP A 192 -7.96 -26.18 1.13
N ARG A 193 -8.94 -25.51 0.53
CA ARG A 193 -9.59 -24.32 1.10
C ARG A 193 -10.77 -24.66 1.99
N GLN A 194 -11.14 -25.94 2.12
CA GLN A 194 -12.31 -26.33 2.87
C GLN A 194 -12.23 -25.84 4.32
N ASN A 195 -13.34 -25.26 4.76
CA ASN A 195 -13.58 -24.82 6.12
C ASN A 195 -14.89 -25.43 6.60
N GLY A 196 -14.95 -25.89 7.86
CA GLY A 196 -16.13 -26.60 8.39
C GLY A 196 -17.42 -25.77 8.28
N ALA A 197 -17.37 -24.47 8.59
CA ALA A 197 -18.49 -23.53 8.43
C ALA A 197 -17.99 -22.10 8.15
N GLY A 198 -18.66 -21.36 7.24
CA GLY A 198 -18.41 -19.94 6.96
C GLY A 198 -17.11 -19.62 6.19
N TYR A 199 -16.79 -18.33 6.12
CA TYR A 199 -15.54 -17.83 5.55
C TYR A 199 -14.48 -17.64 6.64
N ALA A 200 -13.24 -17.98 6.34
CA ALA A 200 -12.08 -17.73 7.20
C ALA A 200 -10.88 -17.26 6.36
N LEU A 201 -9.86 -16.73 7.02
CA LEU A 201 -8.55 -16.50 6.40
C LEU A 201 -7.71 -17.77 6.54
N GLY A 202 -7.00 -18.11 5.47
CA GLY A 202 -5.91 -19.08 5.47
C GLY A 202 -4.59 -18.35 5.23
N GLU A 203 -3.52 -18.89 5.77
CA GLU A 203 -2.16 -18.38 5.61
C GLU A 203 -1.22 -19.51 5.23
N LEU A 204 -0.31 -19.23 4.29
CA LEU A 204 0.82 -20.09 3.96
C LEU A 204 2.10 -19.30 4.19
N ILE A 205 3.07 -19.93 4.84
CA ILE A 205 4.47 -19.50 4.89
C ILE A 205 5.27 -20.51 4.09
N ILE A 206 5.89 -20.07 3.01
CA ILE A 206 6.67 -20.89 2.09
C ILE A 206 8.10 -20.38 2.17
N ASP A 207 9.00 -21.19 2.72
CA ASP A 207 10.38 -20.82 3.01
C ASP A 207 11.34 -21.99 2.68
N ALA A 208 12.61 -21.85 3.06
CA ALA A 208 13.64 -22.86 2.86
C ALA A 208 13.34 -24.22 3.52
N ALA A 209 12.53 -24.27 4.58
CA ALA A 209 12.15 -25.53 5.22
C ALA A 209 11.12 -26.29 4.36
N THR A 210 10.32 -25.56 3.58
CA THR A 210 9.32 -26.14 2.67
C THR A 210 9.89 -26.38 1.27
N VAL A 211 10.71 -25.46 0.76
CA VAL A 211 11.33 -25.52 -0.57
C VAL A 211 12.82 -25.17 -0.45
N PRO A 212 13.74 -26.15 -0.51
CA PRO A 212 15.16 -25.91 -0.28
C PRO A 212 15.82 -24.86 -1.18
N ALA A 213 15.30 -24.63 -2.39
CA ALA A 213 15.79 -23.59 -3.30
C ALA A 213 15.71 -22.17 -2.71
N LEU A 214 14.75 -21.94 -1.79
CA LEU A 214 14.57 -20.66 -1.09
C LEU A 214 15.62 -20.40 0.00
N ALA A 215 16.52 -21.35 0.27
CA ALA A 215 17.64 -21.15 1.21
C ALA A 215 18.68 -20.13 0.73
N THR A 216 18.65 -19.78 -0.55
CA THR A 216 19.52 -18.75 -1.13
C THR A 216 18.66 -17.59 -1.60
N PRO A 217 18.96 -16.33 -1.22
CA PRO A 217 18.24 -15.17 -1.75
C PRO A 217 18.30 -15.12 -3.29
N GLY A 218 17.15 -14.95 -3.93
CA GLY A 218 17.06 -14.84 -5.38
C GLY A 218 15.72 -14.32 -5.89
N LEU A 219 15.64 -14.08 -7.20
CA LEU A 219 14.40 -13.73 -7.89
C LEU A 219 13.56 -14.99 -8.10
N HIS A 220 12.89 -15.43 -7.04
CA HIS A 220 12.03 -16.62 -7.08
C HIS A 220 10.63 -16.29 -7.62
N THR A 221 10.05 -17.23 -8.35
CA THR A 221 8.69 -17.12 -8.88
C THR A 221 7.77 -18.06 -8.12
N ILE A 222 6.74 -17.53 -7.47
CA ILE A 222 5.62 -18.34 -6.98
C ILE A 222 4.54 -18.43 -8.06
N SER A 223 4.10 -19.65 -8.35
CA SER A 223 3.05 -19.94 -9.32
C SER A 223 1.86 -20.58 -8.62
N PHE A 224 0.65 -20.14 -8.93
CA PHE A 224 -0.61 -20.70 -8.44
C PHE A 224 -1.42 -21.26 -9.60
N SER A 225 -2.00 -22.44 -9.44
CA SER A 225 -2.83 -23.10 -10.44
C SER A 225 -4.06 -23.75 -9.84
N TRP A 226 -5.13 -23.86 -10.61
CA TRP A 226 -6.35 -24.56 -10.22
C TRP A 226 -7.02 -25.14 -11.46
N VAL A 227 -7.85 -26.15 -11.27
CA VAL A 227 -8.63 -26.79 -12.34
C VAL A 227 -10.11 -26.52 -12.17
N SER A 228 -10.62 -26.71 -10.95
CA SER A 228 -12.02 -26.49 -10.61
C SER A 228 -12.19 -26.11 -9.14
N GLY A 229 -13.38 -25.60 -8.82
CA GLY A 229 -13.70 -25.11 -7.48
C GLY A 229 -13.25 -23.67 -7.28
N TYR A 230 -13.98 -22.94 -6.44
CA TYR A 230 -13.62 -21.55 -6.13
C TYR A 230 -12.23 -21.55 -5.47
N HIS A 231 -11.40 -20.56 -5.73
CA HIS A 231 -10.18 -20.27 -4.96
C HIS A 231 -10.08 -18.76 -4.82
N ALA A 232 -9.44 -18.26 -3.76
CA ALA A 232 -9.09 -16.84 -3.77
C ALA A 232 -7.81 -16.55 -3.00
N VAL A 233 -6.81 -16.04 -3.72
CA VAL A 233 -5.57 -15.50 -3.14
C VAL A 233 -5.78 -14.01 -2.91
N ILE A 234 -5.57 -13.58 -1.68
CA ILE A 234 -5.86 -12.23 -1.20
C ILE A 234 -4.62 -11.35 -1.28
N SER A 235 -3.52 -11.84 -0.70
CA SER A 235 -2.26 -11.11 -0.58
C SER A 235 -1.08 -12.05 -0.78
N ILE A 236 0.01 -11.50 -1.31
CA ILE A 236 1.28 -12.20 -1.50
C ILE A 236 2.39 -11.24 -1.08
N GLU A 237 3.25 -11.69 -0.18
CA GLU A 237 4.40 -10.95 0.32
C GLU A 237 5.67 -11.76 0.04
N GLY A 238 6.68 -11.11 -0.52
CA GLY A 238 8.02 -11.67 -0.63
C GLY A 238 8.75 -11.56 0.71
N LEU A 239 9.16 -12.69 1.27
CA LEU A 239 9.90 -12.74 2.54
C LEU A 239 11.40 -12.65 2.28
N ARG A 240 12.12 -12.10 3.26
CA ARG A 240 13.58 -11.97 3.25
C ARG A 240 14.14 -12.30 4.63
N ASP A 241 15.42 -12.66 4.66
CA ASP A 241 16.12 -12.95 5.92
C ASP A 241 16.26 -11.71 6.80
N GLU A 242 16.51 -10.56 6.17
CA GLU A 242 16.46 -9.27 6.86
C GLU A 242 15.01 -8.84 7.12
N ARG A 243 14.81 -8.02 8.15
CA ARG A 243 13.50 -7.47 8.46
C ARG A 243 13.20 -6.24 7.64
N LEU A 244 11.98 -6.16 7.13
CA LEU A 244 11.56 -5.17 6.16
C LEU A 244 10.52 -4.21 6.74
N VAL A 245 10.55 -2.96 6.27
CA VAL A 245 9.36 -2.11 6.21
C VAL A 245 8.57 -2.49 4.98
N ASN A 246 7.54 -3.31 5.18
CA ASN A 246 6.64 -3.78 4.13
C ASN A 246 5.52 -2.77 3.89
N VAL A 247 5.53 -2.14 2.72
CA VAL A 247 4.50 -1.19 2.29
C VAL A 247 3.50 -1.89 1.38
N TYR A 248 2.27 -2.04 1.87
CA TYR A 248 1.14 -2.58 1.12
C TYR A 248 0.30 -1.43 0.59
N ASN A 249 0.32 -1.25 -0.72
CA ASN A 249 -0.61 -0.34 -1.37
C ASN A 249 -1.97 -1.02 -1.54
N ALA A 250 -2.92 -0.68 -0.68
CA ALA A 250 -4.30 -1.19 -0.64
C ALA A 250 -5.31 -0.19 -1.23
N ALA A 251 -4.85 0.74 -2.05
CA ALA A 251 -5.74 1.71 -2.66
C ALA A 251 -6.51 1.13 -3.85
N ILE A 252 -7.73 1.62 -4.04
CA ILE A 252 -8.65 1.11 -5.06
C ILE A 252 -9.03 2.28 -5.97
N SER A 253 -8.82 2.14 -7.28
CA SER A 253 -9.19 3.20 -8.23
C SER A 253 -10.66 3.58 -8.09
N SER A 254 -10.96 4.88 -8.12
CA SER A 254 -12.31 5.43 -7.93
C SER A 254 -12.96 5.17 -6.55
N SER A 255 -12.19 4.69 -5.58
CA SER A 255 -12.69 4.42 -4.23
C SER A 255 -13.08 5.68 -3.49
N LYS A 256 -14.08 5.52 -2.62
CA LYS A 256 -14.73 6.54 -1.81
C LYS A 256 -14.76 6.03 -0.39
N ALA A 257 -14.51 6.88 0.61
CA ALA A 257 -14.60 6.47 2.01
C ALA A 257 -15.96 5.84 2.32
N VAL A 258 -17.06 6.43 1.84
CA VAL A 258 -18.42 5.95 2.11
C VAL A 258 -18.71 4.53 1.61
N ALA A 259 -17.89 3.97 0.72
CA ALA A 259 -18.05 2.59 0.26
C ALA A 259 -17.43 1.56 1.23
N TRP A 260 -16.51 1.95 2.11
CA TRP A 260 -15.76 1.04 2.96
C TRP A 260 -16.57 0.37 4.08
N PRO A 261 -17.49 1.06 4.78
CA PRO A 261 -18.18 0.49 5.93
C PRO A 261 -19.22 -0.60 5.62
N THR A 262 -19.32 -1.11 4.39
CA THR A 262 -20.32 -2.13 4.05
C THR A 262 -19.93 -3.47 4.68
N PRO A 263 -20.59 -3.93 5.76
CA PRO A 263 -20.24 -5.19 6.39
C PRO A 263 -20.68 -6.32 5.47
N THR A 264 -19.81 -7.29 5.25
CA THR A 264 -20.14 -8.44 4.39
C THR A 264 -20.14 -9.77 5.14
N GLY A 265 -19.69 -9.76 6.41
CA GLY A 265 -19.45 -10.99 7.18
C GLY A 265 -18.30 -11.82 6.61
N ARG A 266 -17.48 -11.25 5.73
CA ARG A 266 -16.32 -11.91 5.13
C ARG A 266 -15.04 -11.35 5.76
N PRO A 267 -14.19 -12.18 6.39
CA PRO A 267 -13.03 -11.71 7.14
C PRO A 267 -11.92 -11.12 6.26
N TYR A 268 -12.01 -11.28 4.95
CA TYR A 268 -11.08 -10.72 3.97
C TYR A 268 -11.60 -9.43 3.33
N TYR A 269 -12.78 -8.97 3.71
CA TYR A 269 -13.35 -7.73 3.18
C TYR A 269 -12.76 -6.53 3.93
N ARG A 270 -12.43 -5.47 3.18
CA ARG A 270 -12.04 -4.13 3.63
C ARG A 270 -11.69 -3.99 5.12
N LEU A 271 -12.65 -3.60 5.96
CA LEU A 271 -12.42 -3.25 7.37
C LEU A 271 -11.98 -4.47 8.18
N GLU A 272 -12.61 -5.62 7.95
CA GLU A 272 -12.30 -6.88 8.64
C GLU A 272 -10.87 -7.32 8.36
N LEU A 273 -10.41 -7.22 7.11
CA LEU A 273 -9.03 -7.55 6.76
C LEU A 273 -8.04 -6.49 7.25
N LEU A 274 -8.41 -5.21 7.21
CA LEU A 274 -7.58 -4.13 7.75
C LEU A 274 -7.26 -4.36 9.23
N GLN A 275 -8.26 -4.79 10.01
CA GLN A 275 -8.09 -5.16 11.42
C GLN A 275 -7.22 -6.43 11.56
N ALA A 276 -7.41 -7.44 10.70
CA ALA A 276 -6.74 -8.73 10.81
C ALA A 276 -5.26 -8.71 10.39
N GLU A 277 -4.81 -7.81 9.52
CA GLU A 277 -3.41 -7.73 9.07
C GLU A 277 -2.43 -7.26 10.17
N GLN A 278 -2.95 -6.69 11.26
CA GLN A 278 -2.16 -6.19 12.39
C GLN A 278 -1.01 -5.29 11.93
N ALA A 279 -1.34 -4.25 11.15
CA ALA A 279 -0.36 -3.29 10.68
C ALA A 279 0.25 -2.49 11.85
N ASP A 280 1.48 -2.02 11.69
CA ASP A 280 2.07 -1.01 12.58
C ASP A 280 1.55 0.39 12.24
N LEU A 281 1.27 0.60 10.95
CA LEU A 281 0.81 1.87 10.41
C LEU A 281 -0.26 1.66 9.35
N VAL A 282 -1.35 2.41 9.46
CA VAL A 282 -2.32 2.61 8.37
C VAL A 282 -2.33 4.08 7.96
N ILE A 283 -2.05 4.35 6.69
CA ILE A 283 -2.20 5.69 6.10
C ILE A 283 -3.51 5.72 5.32
N ILE A 284 -4.40 6.66 5.63
CA ILE A 284 -5.71 6.78 4.96
C ILE A 284 -5.73 8.03 4.09
N ASN A 285 -5.90 7.85 2.78
CA ASN A 285 -5.92 8.91 1.76
C ASN A 285 -7.14 8.76 0.83
N LEU A 286 -8.32 9.06 1.36
CA LEU A 286 -9.59 9.03 0.65
C LEU A 286 -10.28 10.39 0.75
N GLY A 287 -11.02 10.78 -0.29
CA GLY A 287 -11.85 11.98 -0.27
C GLY A 287 -12.08 12.60 -1.64
N ILE A 288 -11.17 12.37 -2.60
CA ILE A 288 -11.30 12.94 -3.96
C ILE A 288 -12.59 12.48 -4.63
N ASN A 289 -12.84 11.17 -4.62
CA ASN A 289 -14.05 10.64 -5.26
C ASN A 289 -15.30 10.90 -4.43
N ASP A 290 -15.18 11.12 -3.12
CA ASP A 290 -16.31 11.49 -2.26
C ASP A 290 -16.78 12.91 -2.58
N TRP A 291 -15.86 13.89 -2.66
CA TRP A 291 -16.22 15.26 -3.00
C TRP A 291 -16.67 15.43 -4.46
N ARG A 292 -16.17 14.60 -5.38
CA ARG A 292 -16.63 14.57 -6.78
C ARG A 292 -18.05 14.04 -6.86
N ALA A 293 -18.36 12.98 -6.11
CA ALA A 293 -19.70 12.43 -6.02
C ALA A 293 -20.68 13.30 -5.21
N GLY A 294 -20.19 14.26 -4.43
CA GLY A 294 -21.02 15.08 -3.55
C GLY A 294 -21.58 14.28 -2.36
N ASN A 295 -20.87 13.25 -1.90
CA ASN A 295 -21.27 12.44 -0.75
C ASN A 295 -21.12 13.25 0.54
N TRP A 296 -22.20 13.87 1.01
CA TRP A 296 -22.23 14.77 2.17
C TRP A 296 -21.38 14.31 3.37
N THR A 297 -20.78 15.29 4.05
CA THR A 297 -19.74 15.10 5.07
C THR A 297 -20.14 14.12 6.18
N ALA A 298 -21.38 14.14 6.68
CA ALA A 298 -21.77 13.22 7.76
C ALA A 298 -21.56 11.73 7.43
N ALA A 299 -21.91 11.31 6.20
CA ALA A 299 -21.67 9.92 5.77
C ALA A 299 -20.17 9.64 5.56
N TYR A 300 -19.45 10.62 5.06
CA TYR A 300 -18.00 10.56 4.90
C TYR A 300 -17.28 10.45 6.26
N ASP A 301 -17.69 11.24 7.27
CA ASP A 301 -17.13 11.27 8.61
C ASP A 301 -17.30 9.92 9.30
N VAL A 302 -18.53 9.36 9.25
CA VAL A 302 -18.82 8.03 9.79
C VAL A 302 -17.96 6.96 9.11
N ALA A 303 -17.78 7.06 7.79
CA ALA A 303 -16.99 6.11 7.05
C ALA A 303 -15.49 6.21 7.35
N LEU A 304 -14.94 7.42 7.44
CA LEU A 304 -13.54 7.64 7.78
C LEU A 304 -13.25 7.26 9.23
N GLN A 305 -14.16 7.58 10.16
CA GLN A 305 -14.09 7.11 11.55
C GLN A 305 -14.08 5.57 11.62
N SER A 306 -14.87 4.88 10.80
CA SER A 306 -14.89 3.41 10.78
C SER A 306 -13.55 2.81 10.35
N LEU A 307 -12.86 3.44 9.39
CA LEU A 307 -11.51 3.07 8.97
C LEU A 307 -10.48 3.28 10.09
N ILE A 308 -10.51 4.44 10.75
CA ILE A 308 -9.63 4.74 11.89
C ILE A 308 -9.84 3.70 13.00
N THR A 309 -11.09 3.43 13.35
CA THR A 309 -11.45 2.46 14.39
C THR A 309 -10.97 1.05 14.03
N ALA A 310 -11.18 0.59 12.78
CA ALA A 310 -10.74 -0.73 12.35
C ALA A 310 -9.21 -0.88 12.37
N ALA A 311 -8.48 0.13 11.91
CA ALA A 311 -7.02 0.16 11.96
C ALA A 311 -6.49 0.09 13.40
N LYS A 312 -7.02 0.94 14.29
CA LYS A 312 -6.64 0.95 15.72
C LYS A 312 -7.02 -0.35 16.42
N ALA A 313 -8.15 -0.95 16.10
CA ALA A 313 -8.56 -2.26 16.63
C ALA A 313 -7.61 -3.39 16.18
N GLY A 314 -6.90 -3.22 15.07
CA GLY A 314 -5.81 -4.10 14.63
C GLY A 314 -4.46 -3.82 15.31
N GLY A 315 -4.37 -2.76 16.13
CA GLY A 315 -3.14 -2.36 16.83
C GLY A 315 -2.29 -1.34 16.09
N ALA A 316 -2.75 -0.82 14.95
CA ALA A 316 -1.99 0.16 14.16
C ALA A 316 -2.10 1.58 14.72
N ASP A 317 -1.02 2.35 14.58
CA ASP A 317 -1.16 3.80 14.52
C ASP A 317 -1.76 4.20 13.17
N VAL A 318 -2.41 5.36 13.13
CA VAL A 318 -3.08 5.86 11.93
C VAL A 318 -2.50 7.22 11.57
N ILE A 319 -2.24 7.46 10.29
CA ILE A 319 -2.00 8.81 9.75
C ILE A 319 -3.11 9.12 8.75
N LEU A 320 -3.77 10.25 8.94
CA LEU A 320 -4.69 10.77 7.93
C LEU A 320 -3.92 11.62 6.92
N LEU A 321 -4.12 11.36 5.63
CA LEU A 321 -3.52 12.14 4.55
C LEU A 321 -4.66 12.86 3.83
N CYS A 322 -4.77 14.18 4.01
CA CYS A 322 -5.73 14.96 3.24
C CYS A 322 -5.44 14.77 1.75
N PRO A 323 -6.45 14.57 0.88
CA PRO A 323 -6.18 14.30 -0.51
C PRO A 323 -5.53 15.48 -1.23
N CYS A 324 -4.80 15.17 -2.31
CA CYS A 324 -4.29 16.19 -3.22
C CYS A 324 -5.47 17.05 -3.71
N PRO A 325 -5.36 18.40 -3.72
CA PRO A 325 -6.45 19.23 -4.19
C PRO A 325 -6.75 18.93 -5.66
N SER A 326 -8.03 18.87 -6.00
CA SER A 326 -8.46 18.87 -7.40
C SER A 326 -8.41 20.31 -7.94
N ALA A 327 -8.12 20.47 -9.22
CA ALA A 327 -8.20 21.76 -9.90
C ALA A 327 -9.62 22.32 -9.82
N GLU A 328 -9.71 23.64 -9.74
CA GLU A 328 -10.94 24.39 -9.56
C GLU A 328 -11.47 24.93 -10.90
N THR A 329 -10.62 24.90 -11.94
CA THR A 329 -10.93 25.39 -13.30
C THR A 329 -10.74 24.35 -14.42
N SER A 330 -10.43 23.09 -14.09
CA SER A 330 -10.26 22.00 -15.07
C SER A 330 -11.58 21.40 -15.58
N ALA A 331 -11.51 20.48 -16.54
CA ALA A 331 -12.67 19.70 -17.01
C ALA A 331 -13.35 18.88 -15.90
N GLU A 332 -12.59 18.45 -14.88
CA GLU A 332 -13.08 17.72 -13.71
C GLU A 332 -13.13 18.60 -12.46
N ALA A 333 -13.38 19.91 -12.66
CA ALA A 333 -13.32 20.90 -11.60
C ALA A 333 -14.23 20.58 -10.41
N VAL A 334 -13.67 20.74 -9.21
CA VAL A 334 -14.42 20.67 -7.95
C VAL A 334 -14.26 21.99 -7.21
N PRO A 335 -15.35 22.67 -6.78
CA PRO A 335 -15.23 23.95 -6.09
C PRO A 335 -14.35 23.87 -4.83
N ALA A 336 -13.49 24.88 -4.64
CA ALA A 336 -12.58 24.97 -3.49
C ALA A 336 -13.30 24.79 -2.15
N ALA A 337 -14.47 25.43 -1.99
CA ALA A 337 -15.27 25.34 -0.77
C ALA A 337 -15.69 23.90 -0.45
N ARG A 338 -15.97 23.08 -1.47
CA ARG A 338 -16.29 21.67 -1.27
C ARG A 338 -15.05 20.90 -0.81
N GLN A 339 -13.91 21.06 -1.47
CA GLN A 339 -12.67 20.37 -1.09
C GLN A 339 -12.24 20.74 0.35
N LEU A 340 -12.35 22.02 0.71
CA LEU A 340 -12.06 22.52 2.06
C LEU A 340 -12.95 21.86 3.11
N ALA A 341 -14.25 21.69 2.85
CA ALA A 341 -15.16 21.02 3.79
C ALA A 341 -14.75 19.57 4.11
N TYR A 342 -14.23 18.81 3.14
CA TYR A 342 -13.70 17.47 3.40
C TYR A 342 -12.35 17.51 4.12
N ASN A 343 -11.48 18.47 3.78
CA ASN A 343 -10.21 18.63 4.51
C ASN A 343 -10.46 18.98 5.98
N ASP A 344 -11.39 19.89 6.25
CA ASP A 344 -11.77 20.27 7.62
C ASP A 344 -12.34 19.07 8.39
N ALA A 345 -13.14 18.23 7.74
CA ALA A 345 -13.61 16.97 8.32
C ALA A 345 -12.45 16.00 8.67
N ILE A 346 -11.48 15.85 7.78
CA ILE A 346 -10.28 15.03 8.04
C ILE A 346 -9.48 15.60 9.22
N LEU A 347 -9.27 16.91 9.26
CA LEU A 347 -8.55 17.58 10.35
C LEU A 347 -9.28 17.44 11.69
N ALA A 348 -10.61 17.59 11.69
CA ALA A 348 -11.43 17.39 12.87
C ALA A 348 -11.36 15.94 13.38
N LEU A 349 -11.43 14.95 12.49
CA LEU A 349 -11.27 13.53 12.83
C LEU A 349 -9.86 13.20 13.31
N ALA A 350 -8.83 13.83 12.74
CA ALA A 350 -7.45 13.67 13.19
C ALA A 350 -7.31 14.12 14.64
N ALA A 351 -7.82 15.32 14.95
CA ALA A 351 -7.80 15.87 16.30
C ALA A 351 -8.64 15.04 17.29
N SER A 352 -9.86 14.63 16.91
CA SER A 352 -10.75 13.88 17.80
C SER A 352 -10.26 12.48 18.12
N ASN A 353 -9.48 11.88 17.22
CA ASN A 353 -8.92 10.55 17.40
C ASN A 353 -7.48 10.58 17.93
N ASP A 354 -6.88 11.75 18.16
CA ASP A 354 -5.45 11.90 18.46
C ASP A 354 -4.60 11.09 17.48
N VAL A 355 -4.73 11.39 16.19
CA VAL A 355 -3.90 10.79 15.14
C VAL A 355 -3.22 11.88 14.32
N PRO A 356 -1.97 11.66 13.86
CA PRO A 356 -1.30 12.62 12.99
C PRO A 356 -2.03 12.85 11.68
N VAL A 357 -1.81 14.03 11.10
CA VAL A 357 -2.33 14.40 9.78
C VAL A 357 -1.25 15.02 8.90
N VAL A 358 -1.27 14.66 7.62
CA VAL A 358 -0.48 15.28 6.56
C VAL A 358 -1.45 15.94 5.58
N ASN A 359 -1.36 17.24 5.42
CA ASN A 359 -2.34 18.01 4.65
C ASN A 359 -1.83 18.38 3.25
N LEU A 360 -2.15 17.58 2.24
CA LEU A 360 -1.71 17.84 0.86
C LEU A 360 -2.30 19.13 0.26
N ARG A 361 -3.43 19.62 0.74
CA ARG A 361 -3.94 20.95 0.35
C ARG A 361 -3.03 22.07 0.87
N SER A 362 -2.56 21.96 2.12
CA SER A 362 -1.59 22.91 2.67
C SER A 362 -0.26 22.85 1.90
N PHE A 363 0.18 21.64 1.54
CA PHE A 363 1.43 21.41 0.82
C PHE A 363 1.39 21.94 -0.64
N TYR A 364 0.32 21.64 -1.39
CA TYR A 364 0.20 22.02 -2.80
C TYR A 364 -0.48 23.38 -3.05
N GLY A 365 -1.16 23.95 -2.05
CA GLY A 365 -2.02 25.11 -2.24
C GLY A 365 -3.36 24.72 -2.88
N SER A 366 -3.78 25.40 -3.95
CA SER A 366 -4.96 25.00 -4.72
C SER A 366 -4.62 23.96 -5.78
N GLY A 367 -5.63 23.27 -6.33
CA GLY A 367 -5.40 22.35 -7.44
C GLY A 367 -4.91 23.10 -8.68
N ASP A 368 -5.40 24.32 -8.93
CA ASP A 368 -4.92 25.16 -10.04
C ASP A 368 -3.45 25.58 -9.85
N ALA A 369 -3.03 25.85 -8.61
CA ALA A 369 -1.63 26.09 -8.29
C ALA A 369 -0.77 24.84 -8.52
N ALA A 370 -1.28 23.67 -8.14
CA ALA A 370 -0.60 22.38 -8.36
C ALA A 370 -0.48 22.03 -9.85
N VAL A 371 -1.50 22.29 -10.66
CA VAL A 371 -1.42 22.19 -12.14
C VAL A 371 -0.35 23.14 -12.68
N SER A 372 -0.38 24.41 -12.26
CA SER A 372 0.57 25.43 -12.72
C SER A 372 2.01 25.11 -12.33
N ALA A 373 2.22 24.47 -11.18
CA ALA A 373 3.51 24.01 -10.70
C ALA A 373 3.98 22.67 -11.33
N GLY A 374 3.16 22.05 -12.18
CA GLY A 374 3.47 20.78 -12.82
C GLY A 374 3.36 19.55 -11.91
N TYR A 375 2.60 19.64 -10.82
CA TYR A 375 2.34 18.52 -9.89
C TYR A 375 1.04 17.76 -10.18
N LEU A 376 0.11 18.36 -10.93
CA LEU A 376 -1.12 17.73 -11.41
C LEU A 376 -1.14 17.65 -12.94
N LEU A 377 -1.75 16.59 -13.46
CA LEU A 377 -2.10 16.45 -14.86
C LEU A 377 -3.16 17.49 -15.26
N ALA A 378 -3.33 17.68 -16.58
CA ALA A 378 -4.33 18.58 -17.13
C ALA A 378 -5.79 18.18 -16.80
N ASP A 379 -6.01 16.92 -16.39
CA ASP A 379 -7.32 16.49 -15.87
C ASP A 379 -7.67 17.14 -14.52
N GLY A 380 -6.69 17.74 -13.84
CA GLY A 380 -6.89 18.44 -12.59
C GLY A 380 -7.09 17.53 -11.37
N ILE A 381 -6.90 16.22 -11.49
CA ILE A 381 -7.11 15.26 -10.39
C ILE A 381 -5.85 14.46 -10.12
N HIS A 382 -5.29 13.85 -11.16
CA HIS A 382 -4.20 12.92 -10.98
C HIS A 382 -2.88 13.65 -10.99
N GLN A 383 -1.96 13.23 -10.13
CA GLN A 383 -0.66 13.85 -10.04
C GLN A 383 0.21 13.50 -11.27
N THR A 384 1.13 14.39 -11.62
CA THR A 384 2.24 14.06 -12.52
C THR A 384 3.22 13.12 -11.80
N PRO A 385 4.16 12.46 -12.52
CA PRO A 385 5.25 11.75 -11.88
C PRO A 385 6.00 12.59 -10.83
N GLU A 386 6.14 13.89 -11.03
CA GLU A 386 6.75 14.85 -10.11
C GLU A 386 5.87 15.07 -8.87
N GLY A 387 4.56 15.21 -9.03
CA GLY A 387 3.63 15.31 -7.91
C GLY A 387 3.62 14.04 -7.05
N TYR A 388 3.58 12.86 -7.66
CA TYR A 388 3.72 11.59 -6.94
C TYR A 388 5.06 11.48 -6.19
N ALA A 389 6.15 11.99 -6.77
CA ALA A 389 7.45 12.05 -6.09
C ALA A 389 7.42 13.00 -4.88
N ALA A 390 6.80 14.16 -5.01
CA ALA A 390 6.70 15.16 -3.94
C ALA A 390 5.85 14.63 -2.76
N THR A 391 4.68 14.01 -3.04
CA THR A 391 3.88 13.35 -1.99
C THR A 391 4.68 12.24 -1.30
N ALA A 392 5.43 11.43 -2.06
CA ALA A 392 6.26 10.37 -1.50
C ALA A 392 7.39 10.91 -0.61
N ALA A 393 8.03 12.01 -1.00
CA ALA A 393 9.08 12.66 -0.24
C ALA A 393 8.55 13.25 1.08
N LEU A 394 7.40 13.92 1.03
CA LEU A 394 6.71 14.42 2.23
C LEU A 394 6.39 13.28 3.21
N MET A 395 5.84 12.17 2.71
CA MET A 395 5.51 11.02 3.56
C MET A 395 6.76 10.31 4.10
N ALA A 396 7.80 10.12 3.28
CA ALA A 396 9.06 9.53 3.74
C ALA A 396 9.74 10.41 4.80
N GLY A 397 9.77 11.73 4.60
CA GLY A 397 10.28 12.69 5.58
C GLY A 397 9.50 12.66 6.89
N THR A 398 8.17 12.56 6.82
CA THR A 398 7.30 12.40 7.99
C THR A 398 7.64 11.14 8.77
N LEU A 399 7.74 9.98 8.10
CA LEU A 399 8.05 8.72 8.77
C LEU A 399 9.46 8.69 9.37
N ARG A 400 10.43 9.32 8.70
CA ARG A 400 11.79 9.51 9.22
C ARG A 400 11.81 10.38 10.47
N HIS A 401 11.02 11.45 10.49
CA HIS A 401 10.88 12.27 11.68
C HIS A 401 10.32 11.45 12.84
N ILE A 402 9.25 10.68 12.61
CA ILE A 402 8.65 9.80 13.64
C ILE A 402 9.65 8.78 14.16
N GLU A 403 10.41 8.13 13.27
CA GLU A 403 11.47 7.18 13.64
C GLU A 403 12.46 7.79 14.63
N GLN A 404 12.75 9.09 14.50
CA GLN A 404 13.74 9.81 15.29
C GLN A 404 13.17 10.49 16.55
N MET A 405 11.84 10.44 16.77
CA MET A 405 11.21 10.99 17.99
C MET A 405 11.52 10.16 19.25
N GLY A 406 12.08 8.95 19.11
CA GLY A 406 12.29 7.98 20.20
C GLY A 406 13.71 7.92 20.72
#